data_AF-A0A8J5V4M8-F1
#
_entry.id   AF-A0A8J5V4M8-F1
#
_cell.length_a   1.000
_cell.length_b   1.000
_cell.length_c   1.000
_cell.angle_alpha   90.00
_cell.angle_beta   90.00
_cell.angle_gamma   90.00
#
_symmetry.space_group_name_H-M   'P 1'
#
loop_
_entity.id
_entity.type
_entity.pdbx_description
1 polymer ?
#
loop_
_entity_poly.entity_id
_entity_poly.type
_entity_poly.pdbx_seq_one_letter_code
_entity_poly.pdbx_strand_id
1 'polypeptide(L)' 'MSEYQYLTSEIQVPKEWQVDIARQVFVDFVKNAIIRYRRGQRVVITIKNVSALITKVENEPKYLLEKIEEM' A
#
# COMPACT_ATOMS: atom_id res chain seq x y z
N MET A 1 15.03 -11.44 2.49
CA MET A 1 14.21 -10.58 3.37
C MET A 1 12.98 -10.15 2.59
N SER A 2 11.81 -10.03 3.22
CA SER A 2 10.57 -9.60 2.53
C SER A 2 10.72 -8.17 1.96
N GLU A 3 10.26 -7.95 0.73
CA GLU A 3 10.20 -6.63 0.06
C GLU A 3 9.07 -5.73 0.61
N TYR A 4 8.18 -6.31 1.41
CA TYR A 4 7.00 -5.67 1.97
C TYR A 4 7.05 -5.68 3.50
N GLN A 5 6.41 -4.68 4.10
CA GLN A 5 6.20 -4.53 5.53
C GLN A 5 4.71 -4.34 5.85
N TYR A 6 4.30 -4.74 7.05
CA TYR A 6 2.93 -4.51 7.51
C TYR A 6 2.75 -3.06 7.96
N LEU A 7 1.85 -2.35 7.26
CA LEU A 7 1.33 -1.07 7.71
C LEU A 7 0.28 -1.28 8.82
N THR A 8 -0.59 -2.27 8.63
CA THR A 8 -1.51 -2.84 9.64
C THR A 8 -1.51 -4.36 9.52
N SER A 9 -2.24 -5.09 10.37
CA SER A 9 -2.42 -6.54 10.22
C SER A 9 -3.06 -6.96 8.89
N GLU A 10 -3.83 -6.06 8.25
CA GLU A 10 -4.53 -6.35 6.99
C GLU A 10 -3.82 -5.77 5.74
N ILE A 11 -2.85 -4.87 5.92
CA ILE A 11 -2.29 -4.05 4.84
C ILE A 11 -0.77 -4.18 4.82
N GLN A 12 -0.24 -4.66 3.69
CA GLN A 12 1.19 -4.60 3.40
C GLN A 12 1.52 -3.50 2.39
N VAL A 13 2.66 -2.86 2.62
CA VAL A 13 3.21 -1.79 1.80
C VAL A 13 4.68 -2.06 1.49
N PRO A 14 5.27 -1.43 0.46
CA PRO A 14 6.69 -1.50 0.21
C PRO A 14 7.52 -1.15 1.46
N LYS A 15 8.59 -1.91 1.71
CA LYS A 15 9.46 -1.68 2.86
C LYS A 15 10.22 -0.34 2.78
N GLU A 16 10.42 0.20 1.58
CA GLU A 16 11.05 1.52 1.37
C GLU A 16 10.18 2.70 1.79
N TRP A 17 8.87 2.50 1.94
CA TRP A 17 8.01 3.53 2.51
C TRP A 17 8.39 3.72 3.98
N GLN A 18 8.99 4.88 4.30
CA GLN A 18 9.39 5.23 5.66
C GLN A 18 8.16 5.61 6.50
N VAL A 19 7.35 4.61 6.86
CA VAL A 19 6.04 4.78 7.49
C VAL A 19 6.12 5.12 8.99
N ASP A 20 7.29 5.05 9.62
CA ASP A 20 7.42 5.15 11.08
C ASP A 20 7.14 6.56 11.64
N ILE A 21 7.53 7.62 10.93
CA ILE A 21 7.42 9.01 11.42
C ILE A 21 5.96 9.51 11.40
N ALA A 22 5.09 8.90 10.57
CA ALA A 22 3.71 9.34 10.39
C ALA A 22 2.75 8.16 10.15
N ARG A 23 2.94 7.07 10.89
CA ARG A 23 2.26 5.79 10.64
C ARG A 23 0.74 5.92 10.54
N GLN A 24 0.13 6.68 11.44
CA GLN A 24 -1.32 6.88 11.44
C GLN A 24 -1.81 7.60 10.18
N VAL A 25 -1.08 8.62 9.72
CA VAL A 25 -1.39 9.35 8.48
C VAL A 25 -1.31 8.42 7.27
N PHE A 26 -0.28 7.57 7.21
CA PHE A 26 -0.17 6.57 6.14
C PHE A 26 -1.30 5.55 6.18
N VAL A 27 -1.70 5.07 7.37
CA VAL A 27 -2.83 4.16 7.54
C VAL A 27 -4.11 4.79 6.99
N ASP A 28 -4.42 6.03 7.37
CA ASP A 28 -5.65 6.70 6.96
C ASP A 28 -5.65 7.00 5.45
N PHE A 29 -4.49 7.39 4.90
CA PHE A 29 -4.31 7.59 3.48
C PHE A 29 -4.52 6.29 2.68
N VAL A 30 -3.88 5.20 3.07
CA VAL A 30 -4.01 3.89 2.40
C VAL A 30 -5.43 3.33 2.54
N LYS A 31 -6.10 3.54 3.69
CA LYS A 31 -7.52 3.17 3.85
C LYS A 31 -8.42 3.91 2.86
N ASN A 32 -8.20 5.21 2.63
CA ASN A 32 -8.96 5.98 1.64
C ASN A 32 -8.76 5.41 0.23
N ALA A 33 -7.51 5.10 -0.11
CA ALA A 33 -7.15 4.48 -1.39
C ALA A 33 -7.80 3.09 -1.56
N ILE A 34 -7.88 2.28 -0.51
CA ILE A 34 -8.59 0.99 -0.51
C ILE A 34 -10.10 1.18 -0.75
N ILE A 35 -10.73 2.19 -0.16
CA ILE A 35 -12.15 2.49 -0.40
C ILE A 35 -12.40 2.79 -1.88
N ARG A 36 -11.52 3.58 -2.51
CA ARG A 36 -11.57 3.89 -3.94
C ARG A 36 -11.34 2.64 -4.80
N TYR A 37 -10.35 1.84 -4.45
CA TYR A 37 -10.08 0.55 -5.10
C TYR A 37 -11.31 -0.37 -5.09
N ARG A 38 -11.97 -0.52 -3.94
CA ARG A 38 -13.20 -1.31 -3.81
C ARG A 38 -14.36 -0.80 -4.66
N ARG A 39 -14.34 0.47 -5.08
CA ARG A 39 -15.33 1.06 -6.01
C ARG A 39 -14.96 0.83 -7.49
N GLY A 40 -13.96 -0.02 -7.77
CA GLY A 40 -13.49 -0.33 -9.12
C GLY A 40 -12.48 0.68 -9.66
N GLN A 41 -11.96 1.58 -8.83
CA GLN A 41 -10.97 2.57 -9.27
C GLN A 41 -9.56 1.98 -9.19
N ARG A 42 -8.74 2.21 -10.22
CA ARG A 42 -7.30 1.92 -10.13
C ARG A 42 -6.64 3.02 -9.29
N VAL A 43 -5.97 2.64 -8.21
CA VAL A 43 -5.33 3.61 -7.31
C VAL A 43 -3.85 3.29 -7.15
N VAL A 44 -3.02 4.23 -7.58
CA VAL A 44 -1.57 4.23 -7.37
C VAL A 44 -1.25 5.24 -6.29
N ILE A 45 -0.39 4.83 -5.36
CA ILE A 45 0.13 5.67 -4.29
C ILE A 45 1.64 5.80 -4.50
N THR A 46 2.14 7.03 -4.47
CA THR A 46 3.57 7.30 -4.54
C THR A 46 4.02 7.94 -3.25
N ILE A 47 5.01 7.34 -2.60
CA ILE A 47 5.64 7.88 -1.40
C ILE A 47 7.13 7.97 -1.68
N LYS A 48 7.64 9.21 -1.64
CA LYS A 48 8.97 9.56 -2.15
C LYS A 48 9.12 9.10 -3.60
N ASN A 49 9.98 8.12 -3.86
CA ASN A 49 10.31 7.62 -5.20
C ASN A 49 9.78 6.20 -5.43
N VAL A 50 8.84 5.74 -4.60
CA VAL A 50 8.29 4.39 -4.69
C VAL A 50 6.79 4.49 -4.91
N SER A 51 6.38 4.11 -6.13
CA SER A 51 4.99 4.00 -6.53
C SER A 51 4.50 2.56 -6.31
N ALA A 52 3.29 2.42 -5.79
CA ALA A 52 2.66 1.14 -5.56
C ALA A 52 1.18 1.15 -5.93
N LEU A 53 0.73 0.07 -6.56
CA LEU A 53 -0.65 -0.17 -6.94
C LEU A 53 -1.32 -1.06 -5.88
N ILE A 54 -2.54 -0.70 -5.49
CA ILE A 54 -3.34 -1.57 -4.61
C ILE A 54 -3.81 -2.78 -5.43
N THR A 55 -3.46 -3.98 -4.97
CA THR A 55 -3.95 -5.25 -5.50
C THR A 55 -4.55 -6.11 -4.39
N LYS A 56 -5.48 -6.99 -4.78
CA LYS A 56 -6.09 -7.98 -3.91
C LYS A 56 -5.55 -9.35 -4.33
N VAL A 57 -4.55 -9.84 -3.62
CA VAL A 57 -4.10 -11.23 -3.73
C VAL A 57 -4.90 -12.02 -2.69
N GLU A 58 -5.52 -13.14 -3.07
CA GLU A 58 -6.43 -13.90 -2.18
C GLU A 58 -5.74 -14.63 -0.99
N ASN A 59 -4.54 -14.22 -0.61
CA ASN A 59 -3.82 -14.73 0.54
C ASN A 59 -3.48 -13.56 1.47
N GLU A 60 -3.70 -13.72 2.79
CA GLU A 60 -3.31 -12.70 3.77
C GLU A 60 -1.90 -12.14 3.46
N PRO A 61 -1.71 -10.81 3.38
CA PRO A 61 -2.61 -9.73 3.78
C PRO A 61 -3.81 -9.50 2.84
N LYS A 62 -4.87 -8.92 3.39
CA LYS A 62 -6.10 -8.58 2.65
C LYS A 62 -5.88 -7.53 1.55
N TYR A 63 -4.89 -6.66 1.73
CA TYR A 63 -4.46 -5.65 0.77
C TYR A 63 -2.94 -5.64 0.66
N LEU A 64 -2.45 -5.77 -0.57
CA LEU A 64 -1.05 -5.60 -0.91
C LEU A 64 -0.90 -4.36 -1.80
N LEU A 65 0.07 -3.52 -1.48
CA LEU A 65 0.48 -2.44 -2.35
C LEU A 65 1.73 -2.88 -3.10
N GLU A 66 1.52 -3.46 -4.28
CA GLU A 66 2.58 -3.98 -5.13
C GLU A 66 3.30 -2.82 -5.81
N LYS A 67 4.64 -2.84 -5.77
CA LYS A 67 5.43 -1.85 -6.47
C LYS A 67 5.14 -1.91 -7.96
N ILE A 68 5.12 -0.74 -8.58
CA ILE A 68 5.13 -0.62 -10.04
C ILE A 68 6.47 0.00 -10.43
N GLU A 69 7.14 -0.57 -11.43
CA GLU A 69 8.26 0.12 -12.07
C GLU A 69 7.69 1.39 -12.72
N GLU A 70 8.36 2.53 -12.53
CA GLU A 70 7.99 3.77 -13.22
C GLU A 70 8.03 3.49 -14.73
N MET A 71 6.89 3.71 -15.40
CA MET A 71 6.81 3.66 -16.87
C MET A 71 7.49 4.87 -17.51
#